data_AF-A0A250IPG2-F1
#
_entry.id   AF-A0A250IPG2-F1
#
_cell.length_a   1.000
_cell.length_b   1.000
_cell.length_c   1.000
_cell.angle_alpha   90.00
_cell.angle_beta   90.00
_cell.angle_gamma   90.00
#
_symmetry.space_group_name_H-M   'P 1'
#
loop_
_entity.id
_entity.type
_entity.pdbx_description
1 polymer ?
#
loop_
_entity_poly.entity_id
_entity_poly.type
_entity_poly.pdbx_seq_one_letter_code
_entity_poly.pdbx_strand_id
1 'polypeptide(L)'
;MKESGRGMRSTWRLAVFLLVLGATLGAQAEPPSSRLPGRKPDSTEPWGAFLGRAAHLAIGRQYSVQHPTNAVFLNTINLSTIVKNGKLGDPERLPEFVRRLRPDITDTDALVLFEIKPDNEEGRKEGREQAGRYLAALNDAIKPDKKLAGGTGFEGSLFLEFENGGALWQLSWRTPEPGVTLYRWSYRREKSHASWKERAAQKEEALPREEAEQRGQVAEQVLRAAYEKGEWPSGFQGQVYLPVDCR
;
A
#
# COMPACT_ATOMS: atom_id res chain seq x y z
N MET A 1 -19.72 25.97 -82.62
CA MET A 1 -20.76 26.98 -82.88
C MET A 1 -21.35 27.45 -81.57
N LYS A 2 -21.34 28.77 -81.34
CA LYS A 2 -22.01 29.57 -80.28
C LYS A 2 -21.58 29.31 -78.82
N GLU A 3 -20.85 30.21 -78.14
CA GLU A 3 -21.28 31.51 -77.55
C GLU A 3 -22.48 31.35 -76.60
N SER A 4 -22.57 31.91 -75.38
CA SER A 4 -21.85 33.02 -74.74
C SER A 4 -22.35 33.24 -73.30
N GLY A 5 -21.50 33.86 -72.46
CA GLY A 5 -21.85 34.88 -71.45
C GLY A 5 -22.46 34.43 -70.10
N ARG A 6 -22.30 35.14 -68.97
CA ARG A 6 -21.70 36.46 -68.67
C ARG A 6 -21.78 36.69 -67.13
N GLY A 7 -20.84 37.46 -66.56
CA GLY A 7 -20.96 38.13 -65.24
C GLY A 7 -19.79 37.83 -64.28
N MET A 8 -18.62 38.51 -64.27
CA MET A 8 -18.32 39.89 -63.81
C MET A 8 -18.86 40.15 -62.39
N ARG A 9 -18.12 40.53 -61.33
CA ARG A 9 -16.95 41.42 -61.12
C ARG A 9 -16.33 41.13 -59.72
N SER A 10 -15.01 41.10 -59.53
CA SER A 10 -14.15 42.24 -59.09
C SER A 10 -14.38 42.64 -57.62
N THR A 11 -13.46 42.83 -56.69
CA THR A 11 -11.99 42.97 -56.63
C THR A 11 -11.62 43.28 -55.16
N TRP A 12 -10.41 42.91 -54.72
CA TRP A 12 -9.44 43.63 -53.86
C TRP A 12 -8.47 42.56 -53.30
N ARG A 13 -7.26 42.33 -53.84
CA ARG A 13 -5.98 43.06 -53.59
C ARG A 13 -5.81 43.33 -52.08
N LEU A 14 -4.77 42.93 -51.34
CA LEU A 14 -3.33 42.76 -51.55
C LEU A 14 -2.85 41.96 -50.30
N ALA A 15 -1.97 40.96 -50.36
CA ALA A 15 -0.51 41.05 -50.31
C ALA A 15 0.05 40.16 -49.17
N VAL A 16 0.87 39.19 -49.58
CA VAL A 16 2.19 38.84 -49.01
C VAL A 16 2.28 38.55 -47.50
N PHE A 17 2.64 37.33 -47.10
CA PHE A 17 3.93 37.08 -46.44
C PHE A 17 4.30 35.58 -46.42
N LEU A 18 5.60 35.37 -46.62
CA LEU A 18 6.35 34.13 -46.70
C LEU A 18 6.37 33.28 -45.41
N LEU A 19 6.77 32.02 -45.61
CA LEU A 19 7.72 31.26 -44.78
C LEU A 19 7.22 30.59 -43.47
N VAL A 20 7.23 29.25 -43.48
CA VAL A 20 8.12 28.37 -42.69
C VAL A 20 7.41 27.08 -42.24
N LEU A 21 8.12 25.97 -42.49
CA LEU A 21 8.03 24.63 -41.93
C LEU A 21 7.50 24.55 -40.47
N GLY A 22 6.81 23.47 -40.13
CA GLY A 22 6.58 23.16 -38.71
C GLY A 22 5.94 21.82 -38.43
N ALA A 23 6.73 20.76 -38.55
CA ALA A 23 6.67 19.50 -37.78
C ALA A 23 5.31 18.98 -37.28
N THR A 24 4.86 17.88 -37.89
CA THR A 24 4.14 16.82 -37.18
C THR A 24 5.08 16.16 -36.17
N LEU A 25 4.93 16.45 -34.88
CA LEU A 25 5.51 15.65 -33.79
C LEU A 25 4.81 15.94 -32.46
N GLY A 26 4.23 14.88 -31.89
CA GLY A 26 4.09 14.65 -30.45
C GLY A 26 3.36 15.72 -29.63
N ALA A 27 2.05 15.54 -29.43
CA ALA A 27 1.42 15.89 -28.17
C ALA A 27 1.10 14.59 -27.44
N GLN A 28 2.08 14.01 -26.76
CA GLN A 28 1.76 13.23 -25.56
C GLN A 28 1.10 14.22 -24.61
N ALA A 29 -0.18 14.02 -24.33
CA ALA A 29 -0.82 14.74 -23.24
C ALA A 29 -0.04 14.36 -21.97
N GLU A 30 0.70 15.32 -21.42
CA GLU A 30 1.22 15.21 -20.07
C GLU A 30 0.03 14.90 -19.14
N PRO A 31 0.08 13.84 -18.31
CA PRO A 31 -0.98 13.61 -17.35
C PRO A 31 -1.06 14.84 -16.44
N PRO A 32 -2.27 15.31 -16.07
CA PRO A 32 -2.42 16.52 -15.30
C PRO A 32 -1.63 16.40 -13.99
N SER A 33 -0.70 17.33 -13.80
CA SER A 33 0.04 17.52 -12.55
C SER A 33 -0.89 18.10 -11.48
N SER A 34 -1.88 17.32 -11.06
CA SER A 34 -2.68 17.68 -9.89
C SER A 34 -1.76 17.57 -8.67
N ARG A 35 -1.41 18.72 -8.11
CA ARG A 35 -0.72 18.84 -6.82
C ARG A 35 -1.69 18.32 -5.76
N LEU A 36 -1.57 17.03 -5.43
CA LEU A 36 -2.39 16.40 -4.40
C LEU A 36 -1.90 16.83 -3.01
N PRO A 37 -2.80 17.22 -2.08
CA PRO A 37 -2.41 17.57 -0.73
C PRO A 37 -1.61 16.43 -0.07
N GLY A 38 -0.43 16.75 0.46
CA GLY A 38 0.39 15.82 1.26
C GLY A 38 1.56 15.16 0.53
N ARG A 39 1.53 15.02 -0.81
CA ARG A 39 2.69 14.48 -1.55
C ARG A 39 3.76 15.56 -1.67
N LYS A 40 5.00 15.25 -1.30
CA LYS A 40 6.12 16.16 -1.62
C LYS A 40 6.17 16.34 -3.15
N PRO A 41 6.19 17.59 -3.67
CA PRO A 41 6.08 17.85 -5.11
C PRO A 41 7.13 17.14 -5.98
N ASP A 42 8.23 16.69 -5.39
CA ASP A 42 9.38 16.03 -5.99
C ASP A 42 9.45 14.50 -5.74
N SER A 43 8.47 13.90 -5.06
CA SER A 43 8.49 12.46 -4.77
C SER A 43 8.28 11.63 -6.03
N THR A 44 9.22 10.74 -6.36
CA THR A 44 9.16 9.77 -7.46
C THR A 44 8.63 8.40 -7.05
N GLU A 45 8.17 8.26 -5.80
CA GLU A 45 7.81 6.96 -5.24
C GLU A 45 6.52 6.39 -5.88
N PRO A 46 6.49 5.11 -6.31
CA PRO A 46 5.29 4.50 -6.86
C PRO A 46 4.16 4.46 -5.83
N TRP A 47 2.93 4.74 -6.25
CA TRP A 47 1.76 4.75 -5.35
C TRP A 47 1.54 3.43 -4.60
N GLY A 48 1.87 2.30 -5.22
CA GLY A 48 1.85 0.98 -4.58
C GLY A 48 2.71 0.89 -3.32
N ALA A 49 3.75 1.73 -3.18
CA ALA A 49 4.59 1.78 -2.00
C ALA A 49 3.85 2.34 -0.77
N PHE A 50 2.96 3.34 -0.96
CA PHE A 50 2.15 3.89 0.14
C PHE A 50 1.13 2.88 0.64
N LEU A 51 0.41 2.22 -0.27
CA LEU A 51 -0.55 1.18 0.10
C LEU A 51 0.13 -0.04 0.73
N GLY A 52 1.33 -0.39 0.27
CA GLY A 52 2.17 -1.40 0.90
C GLY A 52 2.56 -1.02 2.33
N ARG A 53 3.09 0.20 2.54
CA ARG A 53 3.41 0.69 3.89
C ARG A 53 2.20 0.70 4.81
N ALA A 54 1.07 1.20 4.32
CA ALA A 54 -0.18 1.22 5.06
C ALA A 54 -0.61 -0.19 5.48
N ALA A 55 -0.52 -1.17 4.57
CA ALA A 55 -0.82 -2.57 4.87
C ALA A 55 0.14 -3.15 5.92
N HIS A 56 1.46 -3.01 5.75
CA HIS A 56 2.44 -3.54 6.69
C HIS A 56 2.28 -2.92 8.08
N LEU A 57 2.05 -1.60 8.15
CA LEU A 57 1.77 -0.89 9.40
C LEU A 57 0.53 -1.48 10.08
N ALA A 58 -0.60 -1.50 9.40
CA ALA A 58 -1.86 -1.95 9.98
C ALA A 58 -1.82 -3.40 10.43
N ILE A 59 -1.29 -4.29 9.59
CA ILE A 59 -1.20 -5.73 9.87
C ILE A 59 -0.25 -5.98 11.05
N GLY A 60 0.93 -5.34 11.08
CA GLY A 60 1.88 -5.47 12.18
C GLY A 60 1.33 -4.93 13.51
N ARG A 61 0.65 -3.78 13.49
CA ARG A 61 -0.02 -3.22 14.67
C ARG A 61 -1.16 -4.12 15.15
N GLN A 62 -1.96 -4.64 14.23
CA GLN A 62 -3.05 -5.54 14.57
C GLN A 62 -2.55 -6.83 15.22
N TYR A 63 -1.43 -7.41 14.74
CA TYR A 63 -0.82 -8.55 15.39
C TYR A 63 -0.42 -8.23 16.83
N SER A 64 0.21 -7.07 17.05
CA SER A 64 0.62 -6.61 18.38
C SER A 64 -0.57 -6.40 19.32
N VAL A 65 -1.70 -5.88 18.81
CA VAL A 65 -2.95 -5.72 19.57
C VAL A 65 -3.54 -7.08 19.98
N GLN A 66 -3.44 -8.10 19.11
CA GLN A 66 -3.91 -9.46 19.41
C GLN A 66 -3.00 -10.21 20.39
N HIS A 67 -1.74 -9.79 20.53
CA HIS A 67 -0.74 -10.42 21.38
C HIS A 67 -0.10 -9.40 22.34
N PRO A 68 -0.90 -8.77 23.23
CA PRO A 68 -0.46 -7.60 24.00
C PRO A 68 0.64 -7.90 25.03
N THR A 69 0.81 -9.17 25.39
CA THR A 69 1.85 -9.62 26.34
C THR A 69 3.13 -10.10 25.67
N ASN A 70 3.11 -10.28 24.34
CA ASN A 70 4.22 -10.88 23.63
C ASN A 70 5.26 -9.83 23.21
N ALA A 71 6.53 -10.24 23.22
CA ALA A 71 7.63 -9.49 22.65
C ALA A 71 7.59 -9.55 21.10
N VAL A 72 6.80 -8.64 20.52
CA VAL A 72 6.62 -8.47 19.07
C VAL A 72 7.51 -7.35 18.53
N PHE A 73 8.25 -7.65 17.46
CA PHE A 73 9.10 -6.72 16.73
C PHE A 73 8.57 -6.56 15.29
N LEU A 74 8.50 -5.31 14.82
CA LEU A 74 7.98 -4.97 13.49
C LEU A 74 9.11 -4.54 12.55
N ASN A 75 8.80 -4.39 11.26
CA ASN A 75 9.68 -4.06 10.13
C ASN A 75 10.63 -2.84 10.26
N THR A 76 10.58 -2.10 11.36
CA THR A 76 11.54 -1.04 11.70
C THR A 76 12.72 -1.56 12.53
N ILE A 77 12.60 -2.75 13.10
CA ILE A 77 13.58 -3.37 13.99
C ILE A 77 14.39 -4.41 13.23
N ASN A 78 15.71 -4.37 13.38
CA ASN A 78 16.62 -5.28 12.68
C ASN A 78 16.88 -6.58 13.45
N LEU A 79 17.37 -7.62 12.76
CA LEU A 79 17.63 -8.93 13.35
C LEU A 79 18.58 -8.89 14.55
N SER A 80 19.60 -8.03 14.54
CA SER A 80 20.50 -7.87 15.69
C SER A 80 19.74 -7.43 16.95
N THR A 81 18.85 -6.45 16.80
CA THR A 81 18.01 -5.95 17.89
C THR A 81 16.98 -6.99 18.33
N ILE A 82 16.38 -7.72 17.38
CA ILE A 82 15.44 -8.81 17.67
C ILE A 82 16.12 -9.90 18.50
N VAL A 83 17.30 -10.37 18.10
CA VAL A 83 18.03 -11.41 18.84
C VAL A 83 18.38 -10.96 20.25
N LYS A 84 18.84 -9.71 20.39
CA LYS A 84 19.22 -9.13 21.69
C LYS A 84 18.01 -8.95 22.61
N ASN A 85 17.01 -8.21 22.14
CA ASN A 85 15.91 -7.74 22.97
C ASN A 85 14.83 -8.82 23.15
N GLY A 86 14.66 -9.71 22.16
CA GLY A 86 13.85 -10.93 22.26
C GLY A 86 14.53 -12.05 23.05
N LYS A 87 15.72 -11.80 23.61
CA LYS A 87 16.48 -12.75 24.44
C LYS A 87 16.69 -14.10 23.75
N LEU A 88 16.87 -14.10 22.43
CA LEU A 88 16.99 -15.31 21.62
C LEU A 88 18.41 -15.89 21.63
N GLY A 89 19.43 -15.06 21.84
CA GLY A 89 20.83 -15.48 21.81
C GLY A 89 21.79 -14.30 21.74
N ASP A 90 22.96 -14.55 21.15
CA ASP A 90 23.99 -13.54 20.92
C ASP A 90 23.86 -12.97 19.49
N PRO A 91 23.55 -11.67 19.32
CA PRO A 91 23.49 -11.02 18.02
C PRO A 91 24.79 -11.11 17.22
N GLU A 92 25.93 -11.27 17.88
CA GLU A 92 27.24 -11.34 17.22
C GLU A 92 27.40 -12.60 16.37
N ARG A 93 26.58 -13.64 16.63
CA ARG A 93 26.52 -14.87 15.82
C ARG A 93 25.88 -14.67 14.45
N LEU A 94 25.14 -13.57 14.24
CA LEU A 94 24.62 -13.21 12.93
C LEU A 94 25.74 -12.58 12.07
N PRO A 95 25.85 -12.94 10.77
CA PRO A 95 26.73 -12.23 9.84
C PRO A 95 26.40 -10.72 9.78
N GLU A 96 27.41 -9.87 9.57
CA GLU A 96 27.27 -8.41 9.69
C GLU A 96 26.14 -7.83 8.81
N PHE A 97 26.00 -8.31 7.57
CA PHE A 97 24.92 -7.88 6.68
C PHE A 97 23.55 -8.36 7.17
N VAL A 98 23.47 -9.60 7.66
CA VAL A 98 22.24 -10.23 8.15
C VAL A 98 21.69 -9.48 9.36
N ARG A 99 22.56 -8.96 10.24
CA ARG A 99 22.17 -8.15 11.41
C ARG A 99 21.25 -6.97 11.06
N ARG A 100 21.36 -6.43 9.84
CA ARG A 100 20.63 -5.24 9.37
C ARG A 100 19.28 -5.57 8.73
N LEU A 101 19.00 -6.83 8.44
CA LEU A 101 17.75 -7.27 7.84
C LEU A 101 16.57 -7.04 8.79
N ARG A 102 15.37 -6.84 8.23
CA ARG A 102 14.17 -6.43 8.95
C ARG A 102 12.97 -7.27 8.50
N PRO A 103 12.62 -8.33 9.23
CA PRO A 103 11.41 -9.09 8.96
C PRO A 103 10.18 -8.26 9.29
N ASP A 104 9.04 -8.59 8.68
CA ASP A 104 7.85 -7.74 8.82
C ASP A 104 7.23 -7.81 10.22
N ILE A 105 7.06 -9.04 10.74
CA ILE A 105 6.63 -9.31 12.10
C ILE A 105 7.51 -10.44 12.65
N THR A 106 8.04 -10.27 13.85
CA THR A 106 8.68 -11.34 14.61
C THR A 106 8.16 -11.33 16.05
N ASP A 107 7.52 -12.42 16.45
CA ASP A 107 7.10 -12.66 17.82
C ASP A 107 8.07 -13.64 18.48
N THR A 108 8.84 -13.14 19.44
CA THR A 108 9.89 -13.93 20.09
C THR A 108 9.41 -14.77 21.27
N ASP A 109 8.18 -14.54 21.74
CA ASP A 109 7.57 -15.38 22.77
C ASP A 109 6.82 -16.56 22.13
N ALA A 110 6.12 -16.31 21.02
CA ALA A 110 5.50 -17.36 20.22
C ALA A 110 6.47 -18.07 19.27
N LEU A 111 7.71 -17.57 19.13
CA LEU A 111 8.75 -18.08 18.24
C LEU A 111 8.29 -18.17 16.77
N VAL A 112 7.61 -17.13 16.29
CA VAL A 112 7.11 -17.05 14.91
C VAL A 112 7.55 -15.80 14.18
N LEU A 113 7.67 -15.92 12.86
CA LEU A 113 7.95 -14.83 11.94
C LEU A 113 6.91 -14.81 10.82
N PHE A 114 6.58 -13.61 10.34
CA PHE A 114 5.75 -13.39 9.17
C PHE A 114 6.40 -12.37 8.23
N GLU A 115 6.34 -12.65 6.94
CA GLU A 115 6.55 -11.68 5.85
C GLU A 115 5.20 -11.29 5.25
N ILE A 116 5.00 -10.01 5.02
CA ILE A 116 3.77 -9.42 4.50
C ILE A 116 3.96 -9.09 3.02
N LYS A 117 3.07 -9.59 2.16
CA LYS A 117 3.16 -9.39 0.70
C LYS A 117 1.79 -9.17 0.06
N PRO A 118 1.72 -8.54 -1.12
CA PRO A 118 0.47 -8.49 -1.89
C PRO A 118 -0.06 -9.90 -2.21
N ASP A 119 -1.38 -10.08 -2.22
CA ASP A 119 -2.05 -11.35 -2.55
C ASP A 119 -2.02 -11.60 -4.07
N ASN A 120 -0.84 -11.99 -4.56
CA ASN A 120 -0.60 -12.50 -5.91
C ASN A 120 0.54 -13.53 -5.89
N GLU A 121 0.74 -14.25 -7.01
CA GLU A 121 1.70 -15.35 -7.06
C GLU A 121 3.16 -14.90 -6.84
N GLU A 122 3.53 -13.73 -7.37
CA GLU A 122 4.86 -13.15 -7.19
C GLU A 122 5.11 -12.80 -5.71
N GLY A 123 4.18 -12.10 -5.08
CA GLY A 123 4.21 -11.77 -3.66
C GLY A 123 4.27 -13.00 -2.78
N ARG A 124 3.51 -14.06 -3.11
CA ARG A 124 3.59 -15.35 -2.41
C ARG A 124 4.98 -15.97 -2.52
N LYS A 125 5.55 -16.02 -3.73
CA LYS A 125 6.90 -16.56 -3.96
C LYS A 125 7.95 -15.75 -3.20
N GLU A 126 7.92 -14.43 -3.31
CA GLU A 126 8.86 -13.53 -2.62
C GLU A 126 8.75 -13.66 -1.09
N GLY A 127 7.53 -13.71 -0.56
CA GLY A 127 7.28 -13.90 0.86
C GLY A 127 7.89 -15.19 1.38
N ARG A 128 7.71 -16.30 0.64
CA ARG A 128 8.31 -17.59 0.99
C ARG A 128 9.84 -17.54 1.00
N GLU A 129 10.43 -16.95 -0.02
CA GLU A 129 11.89 -16.83 -0.12
C GLU A 129 12.46 -15.97 1.01
N GLN A 130 11.83 -14.82 1.31
CA GLN A 130 12.27 -13.91 2.36
C GLN A 130 12.09 -14.51 3.75
N ALA A 131 10.91 -15.06 4.07
CA ALA A 131 10.64 -15.72 5.33
C ALA A 131 11.62 -16.88 5.57
N GLY A 132 11.87 -17.71 4.55
CA GLY A 132 12.84 -18.80 4.61
C GLY A 132 14.27 -18.32 4.90
N ARG A 133 14.72 -17.24 4.25
CA ARG A 133 16.05 -16.66 4.50
C ARG A 133 16.18 -16.11 5.92
N TYR A 134 15.16 -15.41 6.43
CA TYR A 134 15.18 -14.90 7.80
C TYR A 134 15.15 -16.01 8.84
N LEU A 135 14.30 -17.02 8.66
CA LEU A 135 14.20 -18.16 9.56
C LEU A 135 15.51 -18.96 9.60
N ALA A 136 16.14 -19.21 8.45
CA ALA A 136 17.45 -19.87 8.41
C ALA A 136 18.50 -19.07 9.17
N ALA A 137 18.64 -17.78 8.85
CA ALA A 137 19.61 -16.90 9.48
C ALA A 137 19.43 -16.76 10.99
N LEU A 138 18.19 -16.61 11.46
CA LEU A 138 17.88 -16.56 12.89
C LEU A 138 18.20 -17.89 13.56
N ASN A 139 17.71 -19.01 13.02
CA ASN A 139 17.86 -20.31 13.64
C ASN A 139 19.30 -20.80 13.72
N ASP A 140 20.19 -20.35 12.83
CA ASP A 140 21.62 -20.62 12.91
C ASP A 140 22.33 -19.85 14.04
N ALA A 141 21.80 -18.68 14.44
CA ALA A 141 22.42 -17.77 15.39
C ALA A 141 21.86 -17.84 16.82
N ILE A 142 20.64 -18.35 17.00
CA ILE A 142 19.95 -18.37 18.30
C ILE A 142 20.24 -19.65 19.11
N LYS A 143 19.63 -19.74 20.29
CA LYS A 143 19.72 -20.93 21.15
C LYS A 143 18.89 -22.09 20.59
N PRO A 144 19.33 -23.37 20.71
CA PRO A 144 18.62 -24.52 20.14
C PRO A 144 17.17 -24.70 20.60
N ASP A 145 16.86 -24.31 21.84
CA ASP A 145 15.53 -24.37 22.45
C ASP A 145 14.57 -23.25 22.00
N LYS A 146 15.07 -22.27 21.22
CA LYS A 146 14.32 -21.08 20.81
C LYS A 146 14.09 -21.00 19.30
N LYS A 147 14.02 -22.15 18.62
CA LYS A 147 13.89 -22.21 17.17
C LYS A 147 12.60 -21.51 16.69
N LEU A 148 12.74 -20.52 15.82
CA LEU A 148 11.59 -19.84 15.20
C LEU A 148 11.05 -20.65 14.01
N ALA A 149 9.74 -20.52 13.80
CA ALA A 149 9.02 -21.06 12.65
C ALA A 149 8.25 -19.97 11.90
N GLY A 150 7.74 -20.30 10.71
CA GLY A 150 6.77 -19.44 10.04
C GLY A 150 5.45 -19.47 10.79
N GLY A 151 4.91 -18.30 11.14
CA GLY A 151 3.63 -18.22 11.83
C GLY A 151 2.46 -18.63 10.94
N THR A 152 1.33 -19.01 11.55
CA THR A 152 0.14 -19.52 10.85
C THR A 152 -1.13 -18.88 11.41
N GLY A 153 -2.25 -19.00 10.67
CA GLY A 153 -3.58 -18.65 11.18
C GLY A 153 -3.82 -17.16 11.46
N PHE A 154 -2.91 -16.28 11.03
CA PHE A 154 -3.09 -14.84 11.20
C PHE A 154 -3.87 -14.25 10.01
N GLU A 155 -5.09 -13.85 10.28
CA GLU A 155 -6.03 -13.30 9.30
C GLU A 155 -6.86 -12.16 9.91
N GLY A 156 -7.42 -11.34 9.04
CA GLY A 156 -8.31 -10.26 9.45
C GLY A 156 -8.62 -9.29 8.32
N SER A 157 -9.46 -8.31 8.64
CA SER A 157 -9.71 -7.19 7.75
C SER A 157 -10.10 -5.95 8.53
N LEU A 158 -9.91 -4.79 7.92
CA LEU A 158 -10.35 -3.50 8.41
C LEU A 158 -10.91 -2.68 7.25
N PHE A 159 -11.63 -1.61 7.58
CA PHE A 159 -12.17 -0.68 6.58
C PHE A 159 -11.70 0.74 6.81
N LEU A 160 -11.51 1.46 5.71
CA LEU A 160 -11.28 2.90 5.66
C LEU A 160 -12.41 3.53 4.88
N GLU A 161 -13.18 4.36 5.55
CA GLU A 161 -14.21 5.19 4.94
C GLU A 161 -13.68 6.60 4.73
N PHE A 162 -13.78 7.07 3.48
CA PHE A 162 -13.50 8.45 3.12
C PHE A 162 -14.83 9.20 2.97
N GLU A 163 -14.86 10.47 3.39
CA GLU A 163 -15.96 11.42 3.17
C GLU A 163 -17.33 10.89 3.63
N ASN A 164 -17.59 10.78 4.94
CA ASN A 164 -18.90 10.47 5.57
C ASN A 164 -20.00 9.89 4.64
N GLY A 165 -19.81 8.67 4.12
CA GLY A 165 -20.68 8.05 3.11
C GLY A 165 -20.01 7.69 1.77
N GLY A 166 -18.80 8.18 1.51
CA GLY A 166 -18.06 8.01 0.25
C GLY A 166 -17.45 6.62 0.05
N ALA A 167 -16.27 6.58 -0.58
CA ALA A 167 -15.56 5.34 -0.87
C ALA A 167 -15.28 4.52 0.40
N LEU A 168 -15.57 3.22 0.36
CA LEU A 168 -15.21 2.29 1.42
C LEU A 168 -14.11 1.36 0.94
N TRP A 169 -12.89 1.58 1.44
CA TRP A 169 -11.76 0.71 1.17
C TRP A 169 -11.71 -0.38 2.24
N GLN A 170 -11.27 -1.57 1.85
CA GLN A 170 -10.99 -2.66 2.76
C GLN A 170 -9.54 -3.12 2.57
N LEU A 171 -8.85 -3.27 3.69
CA LEU A 171 -7.62 -4.07 3.75
C LEU A 171 -7.99 -5.41 4.34
N SER A 172 -7.77 -6.49 3.60
CA SER A 172 -7.89 -7.86 4.09
C SER A 172 -6.54 -8.55 4.05
N TRP A 173 -6.25 -9.41 5.03
CA TRP A 173 -5.07 -10.25 5.03
C TRP A 173 -5.35 -11.66 5.53
N ARG A 174 -4.52 -12.60 5.11
CA ARG A 174 -4.57 -14.01 5.48
C ARG A 174 -3.18 -14.62 5.42
N THR A 175 -2.95 -15.67 6.20
CA THR A 175 -1.67 -16.40 6.20
C THR A 175 -1.86 -17.79 5.60
N PRO A 176 -1.83 -17.94 4.25
CA PRO A 176 -2.15 -19.21 3.60
C PRO A 176 -1.04 -20.27 3.72
N GLU A 177 0.18 -19.87 4.02
CA GLU A 177 1.30 -20.77 4.28
C GLU A 177 2.18 -20.22 5.41
N PRO A 178 2.91 -21.09 6.15
CA PRO A 178 3.70 -20.66 7.29
C PRO A 178 4.67 -19.52 6.96
N GLY A 179 4.54 -18.42 7.70
CA GLY A 179 5.41 -17.25 7.61
C GLY A 179 5.12 -16.31 6.44
N VAL A 180 4.05 -16.53 5.67
CA VAL A 180 3.66 -15.64 4.56
C VAL A 180 2.25 -15.13 4.78
N THR A 181 2.13 -13.85 5.13
CA THR A 181 0.85 -13.14 5.23
C THR A 181 0.60 -12.36 3.94
N LEU A 182 -0.47 -12.69 3.24
CA LEU A 182 -0.86 -12.01 2.01
C LEU A 182 -1.93 -10.97 2.30
N TYR A 183 -1.80 -9.77 1.72
CA TYR A 183 -2.77 -8.69 1.86
C TYR A 183 -3.38 -8.27 0.51
N ARG A 184 -4.62 -7.80 0.56
CA ARG A 184 -5.33 -7.21 -0.57
C ARG A 184 -6.03 -5.92 -0.13
N TRP A 185 -5.89 -4.89 -0.96
CA TRP A 185 -6.72 -3.70 -0.90
C TRP A 185 -7.87 -3.85 -1.88
N SER A 186 -9.07 -3.52 -1.42
CA SER A 186 -10.26 -3.51 -2.25
C SER A 186 -11.18 -2.35 -1.94
N TYR A 187 -12.13 -2.17 -2.83
CA TYR A 187 -12.95 -0.98 -2.92
C TYR A 187 -14.43 -1.37 -3.03
N ARG A 188 -15.29 -0.62 -2.36
CA ARG A 188 -16.74 -0.66 -2.54
C ARG A 188 -17.20 0.75 -2.85
N ARG A 189 -18.07 0.85 -3.86
CA ARG A 189 -18.59 2.13 -4.33
C ARG A 189 -19.36 2.83 -3.23
N GLU A 190 -19.29 4.15 -3.28
CA GLU A 190 -20.19 5.00 -2.54
C GLU A 190 -21.65 4.59 -2.83
N LYS A 191 -22.44 4.52 -1.76
CA LYS A 191 -23.87 4.33 -1.84
C LYS A 191 -24.50 5.29 -0.84
N SER A 192 -25.12 6.34 -1.37
CA SER A 192 -25.75 7.37 -0.55
C SER A 192 -26.70 6.74 0.48
N HIS A 193 -26.64 7.25 1.71
CA HIS A 193 -27.42 6.82 2.87
C HIS A 193 -27.22 5.36 3.32
N ALA A 194 -26.27 4.61 2.75
CA ALA A 194 -25.97 3.27 3.21
C ALA A 194 -24.99 3.29 4.39
N SER A 195 -25.32 2.55 5.44
CA SER A 195 -24.40 2.26 6.53
C SER A 195 -23.14 1.55 6.03
N TRP A 196 -22.05 1.62 6.81
CA TRP A 196 -20.82 0.90 6.47
C TRP A 196 -21.06 -0.62 6.35
N LYS A 197 -21.97 -1.21 7.15
CA LYS A 197 -22.32 -2.64 7.09
C LYS A 197 -23.00 -2.99 5.77
N GLU A 198 -23.94 -2.16 5.32
CA GLU A 198 -24.60 -2.33 4.02
C GLU A 198 -23.63 -2.15 2.84
N ARG A 199 -22.67 -1.23 2.96
CA ARG A 199 -21.60 -1.08 1.97
C ARG A 199 -20.63 -2.25 2.00
N ALA A 200 -20.24 -2.75 3.18
CA ALA A 200 -19.36 -3.90 3.34
C ALA A 200 -19.92 -5.17 2.68
N ALA A 201 -21.25 -5.32 2.67
CA ALA A 201 -21.97 -6.40 2.00
C ALA A 201 -22.06 -6.25 0.46
N GLN A 202 -21.66 -5.11 -0.11
CA GLN A 202 -21.60 -4.94 -1.56
C GLN A 202 -20.50 -5.81 -2.17
N LYS A 203 -20.61 -6.01 -3.48
CA LYS A 203 -19.57 -6.67 -4.26
C LYS A 203 -18.26 -5.90 -4.12
N GLU A 204 -17.21 -6.64 -3.76
CA GLU A 204 -15.85 -6.14 -3.74
C GLU A 204 -15.35 -5.85 -5.17
N GLU A 205 -14.77 -4.68 -5.36
CA GLU A 205 -14.08 -4.26 -6.58
C GLU A 205 -12.58 -4.09 -6.32
N ALA A 206 -11.77 -4.25 -7.36
CA ALA A 206 -10.36 -3.89 -7.29
C ALA A 206 -10.24 -2.39 -7.02
N LEU A 207 -9.31 -1.99 -6.14
CA LEU A 207 -9.08 -0.58 -5.84
C LEU A 207 -8.63 0.14 -7.12
N PRO A 208 -9.40 1.13 -7.63
CA PRO A 208 -9.01 1.86 -8.83
C PRO A 208 -7.67 2.54 -8.64
N ARG A 209 -6.88 2.60 -9.71
CA ARG A 209 -5.56 3.24 -9.66
C ARG A 209 -5.71 4.68 -9.21
N GLU A 210 -6.65 5.41 -9.80
CA GLU A 210 -6.93 6.82 -9.53
C GLU A 210 -7.26 7.07 -8.06
N GLU A 211 -8.07 6.20 -7.44
CA GLU A 211 -8.37 6.24 -6.00
C GLU A 211 -7.11 6.02 -5.16
N ALA A 212 -6.30 5.02 -5.51
CA ALA A 212 -5.02 4.75 -4.85
C ALA A 212 -4.05 5.93 -4.97
N GLU A 213 -3.98 6.58 -6.14
CA GLU A 213 -3.14 7.76 -6.36
C GLU A 213 -3.64 8.95 -5.55
N GLN A 214 -4.96 9.17 -5.48
CA GLN A 214 -5.53 10.31 -4.78
C GLN A 214 -5.42 10.19 -3.25
N ARG A 215 -5.60 8.99 -2.70
CA ARG A 215 -5.85 8.79 -1.26
C ARG A 215 -4.85 7.87 -0.55
N GLY A 216 -3.94 7.21 -1.29
CA GLY A 216 -3.03 6.19 -0.72
C GLY A 216 -2.14 6.70 0.41
N GLN A 217 -1.63 7.94 0.32
CA GLN A 217 -0.84 8.54 1.40
C GLN A 217 -1.69 8.84 2.65
N VAL A 218 -2.92 9.33 2.45
CA VAL A 218 -3.85 9.61 3.56
C VAL A 218 -4.22 8.31 4.28
N ALA A 219 -4.40 7.21 3.54
CA ALA A 219 -4.67 5.90 4.13
C ALA A 219 -3.58 5.46 5.15
N GLU A 220 -2.30 5.65 4.83
CA GLU A 220 -1.20 5.34 5.77
C GLU A 220 -1.28 6.19 7.04
N GLN A 221 -1.50 7.50 6.91
CA GLN A 221 -1.57 8.44 8.02
C GLN A 221 -2.78 8.18 8.92
N VAL A 222 -3.93 7.92 8.32
CA VAL A 222 -5.19 7.61 9.02
C VAL A 222 -5.06 6.30 9.79
N LEU A 223 -4.49 5.25 9.18
CA LEU A 223 -4.25 3.98 9.88
C LEU A 223 -3.28 4.15 11.06
N ARG A 224 -2.23 4.94 10.88
CA ARG A 224 -1.32 5.29 11.97
C ARG A 224 -2.05 5.96 13.12
N ALA A 225 -2.84 7.00 12.84
CA ALA A 225 -3.62 7.70 13.85
C ALA A 225 -4.59 6.76 14.59
N ALA A 226 -5.27 5.85 13.86
CA ALA A 226 -6.20 4.89 14.44
C ALA A 226 -5.54 3.91 15.42
N TYR A 227 -4.39 3.33 15.07
CA TYR A 227 -3.68 2.39 15.95
C TYR A 227 -2.90 3.08 17.08
N GLU A 228 -2.35 4.26 16.82
CA GLU A 228 -1.47 4.98 17.77
C GLU A 228 -2.24 5.98 18.65
N LYS A 229 -3.58 6.08 18.50
CA LYS A 229 -4.45 7.06 19.16
C LYS A 229 -3.98 8.50 18.94
N GLY A 230 -3.47 8.77 17.73
CA GLY A 230 -2.98 10.08 17.32
C GLY A 230 -4.08 10.98 16.75
N GLU A 231 -3.72 12.22 16.43
CA GLU A 231 -4.62 13.14 15.73
C GLU A 231 -4.87 12.68 14.29
N TRP A 232 -6.11 12.87 13.81
CA TRP A 232 -6.44 12.62 12.42
C TRP A 232 -5.68 13.58 11.50
N PRO A 233 -5.22 13.13 10.32
CA PRO A 233 -4.54 14.02 9.38
C PRO A 233 -5.49 15.12 8.90
N SER A 234 -4.96 16.33 8.74
CA SER A 234 -5.74 17.51 8.31
C SER A 234 -6.50 17.23 7.02
N GLY A 235 -7.81 17.50 7.02
CA GLY A 235 -8.68 17.30 5.86
C GLY A 235 -9.27 15.89 5.73
N PHE A 236 -8.91 14.95 6.60
CA PHE A 236 -9.61 13.67 6.66
C PHE A 236 -11.00 13.84 7.28
N GLN A 237 -12.02 13.51 6.50
CA GLN A 237 -13.43 13.53 6.91
C GLN A 237 -14.00 12.12 6.76
N GLY A 238 -13.61 11.18 7.63
CA GLY A 238 -13.98 9.78 7.46
C GLY A 238 -13.87 8.97 8.74
N GLN A 239 -13.91 7.64 8.59
CA GLN A 239 -13.84 6.71 9.72
C GLN A 239 -12.92 5.52 9.41
N VAL A 240 -12.34 4.94 10.46
CA VAL A 240 -11.58 3.69 10.40
C VAL A 240 -12.34 2.66 11.22
N TYR A 241 -12.63 1.51 10.62
CA TYR A 241 -13.26 0.39 11.31
C TYR A 241 -12.20 -0.69 11.50
N LEU A 242 -11.66 -0.80 12.71
CA LEU A 242 -10.66 -1.80 13.07
C LEU A 242 -11.31 -3.18 13.15
N PRO A 243 -10.51 -4.28 13.16
CA PRO A 243 -11.06 -5.63 13.21
C PRO A 243 -11.99 -5.90 14.40
N VAL A 244 -11.80 -5.18 15.51
CA VAL A 244 -12.68 -5.26 16.70
C VAL A 244 -14.05 -4.63 16.48
N ASP A 245 -14.14 -3.61 15.61
CA ASP A 245 -15.39 -2.91 15.26
C ASP A 245 -16.21 -3.70 14.24
N CYS A 246 -15.59 -4.66 13.57
CA CYS A 246 -16.17 -5.46 12.49
C CYS A 246 -16.91 -6.72 13.00
N ARG A 247 -17.08 -6.86 14.31
CA ARG A 247 -17.74 -8.01 14.96
C ARG A 247 -19.24 -7.81 15.18
#